data_AF-A0A0P0V094-F1
#
_entry.id   AF-A0A0P0V094-F1
#
_cell.length_a   1.000
_cell.length_b   1.000
_cell.length_c   1.000
_cell.angle_alpha   90.00
_cell.angle_beta   90.00
_cell.angle_gamma   90.00
#
_symmetry.space_group_name_H-M   'P 1'
#
loop_
_entity.id
_entity.type
_entity.pdbx_description
1 polymer ?
#
loop_
_entity_poly.entity_id
_entity_poly.type
_entity_poly.pdbx_seq_one_letter_code
_entity_poly.pdbx_strand_id
1 'polypeptide(L)'
;MPLVLARNLIQMKKGNKCKPLLLSSSTVILLSSTIFIHLVCQLAFATSATDTLLPGQSLRGNQTLVSKDISFKLGFNWLSASFGIWFAKSICHELVWEPDKNYSIGDPQSLSLTFLENGTLQLLNNDSLLWSTHYVKKTSVSVVLVLLDIGNLVIRDETNDSMVLWQSFDYPSDTILPGGGLGFNKIIGKNISLISPSSLYSLELDTRSRGFIIRDIPSGSMLSGNFPSWMKIREDGTDFVMFYDAQTYLHLDDGGRIVLY
;
A
#
# COMPACT_ATOMS: atom_id res chain seq x y z
N MET A 1 21.57 8.08 38.51
CA MET A 1 21.84 9.09 37.47
C MET A 1 21.58 8.47 36.10
N PRO A 2 20.37 8.58 35.52
CA PRO A 2 20.17 8.24 34.12
C PRO A 2 19.39 9.35 33.41
N LEU A 3 20.08 10.22 32.67
CA LEU A 3 19.43 11.27 31.88
C LEU A 3 20.14 11.53 30.54
N VAL A 4 20.87 10.54 30.01
CA VAL A 4 21.71 10.75 28.80
C VAL A 4 21.43 9.75 27.67
N LEU A 5 20.50 8.79 27.81
CA LEU A 5 20.26 7.78 26.75
C LEU A 5 18.97 7.95 25.92
N ALA A 6 18.21 9.03 26.12
CA ALA A 6 16.90 9.22 25.44
C ALA A 6 16.90 10.20 24.25
N ARG A 7 18.05 10.51 23.62
CA ARG A 7 18.11 11.48 22.50
C ARG A 7 18.36 10.92 21.10
N ASN A 8 18.42 9.60 20.91
CA ASN A 8 18.73 9.01 19.60
C ASN A 8 17.66 8.06 19.01
N LEU A 9 16.46 7.97 19.57
CA LEU A 9 15.46 6.96 19.15
C LEU A 9 14.40 7.45 18.14
N ILE A 10 14.47 8.70 17.67
CA ILE A 10 13.58 9.18 16.60
C ILE A 10 14.44 9.76 15.48
N GLN A 11 14.82 8.91 14.53
CA GLN A 11 15.42 9.36 13.28
C GLN A 11 14.37 9.16 12.19
N MET A 12 13.55 10.18 11.98
CA MET A 12 12.78 10.32 10.74
C MET A 12 13.79 10.64 9.64
N LYS A 13 14.34 9.58 9.09
CA LYS A 13 15.43 9.65 8.12
C LYS A 13 14.80 9.71 6.73
N LYS A 14 15.32 10.60 5.88
CA LYS A 14 15.08 10.51 4.43
C LYS A 14 15.69 9.19 3.95
N GLY A 15 14.84 8.22 3.63
CA GLY A 15 15.26 6.90 3.20
C GLY A 15 15.58 6.88 1.71
N ASN A 16 16.58 6.09 1.31
CA ASN A 16 16.63 5.52 -0.04
C ASN A 16 16.39 4.02 0.14
N LYS A 17 15.26 3.49 -0.35
CA LYS A 17 14.92 2.07 -0.18
C LYS A 17 15.86 1.13 -0.92
N CYS A 18 16.62 1.62 -1.90
CA CYS A 18 17.44 0.78 -2.76
C CYS A 18 18.88 1.27 -2.89
N LYS A 19 19.83 0.36 -2.65
CA LYS A 19 21.22 0.49 -3.10
C LYS A 19 21.32 -0.17 -4.48
N PRO A 20 21.82 0.53 -5.52
CA PRO A 20 22.03 -0.11 -6.81
C PRO A 20 23.11 -1.20 -6.69
N LEU A 21 22.87 -2.38 -7.26
CA LEU A 21 23.91 -3.39 -7.44
C LEU A 21 24.91 -2.88 -8.50
N LEU A 22 26.19 -2.80 -8.14
CA LEU A 22 27.27 -2.54 -9.08
C LEU A 22 27.59 -3.82 -9.85
N LEU A 23 27.23 -3.86 -11.13
CA LEU A 23 27.47 -4.97 -12.05
C LEU A 23 28.76 -4.73 -12.86
N SER A 24 29.46 -5.81 -13.23
CA SER A 24 30.67 -5.71 -14.06
C SER A 24 30.30 -5.45 -15.53
N SER A 25 31.17 -4.78 -16.29
CA SER A 25 30.90 -4.37 -17.69
C SER A 25 30.45 -5.53 -18.59
N SER A 26 30.98 -6.73 -18.37
CA SER A 26 30.62 -7.93 -19.13
C SER A 26 29.21 -8.46 -18.79
N THR A 27 28.77 -8.29 -17.55
CA THR A 27 27.39 -8.63 -17.13
C THR A 27 26.35 -7.64 -17.68
N VAL A 28 26.73 -6.36 -17.84
CA VAL A 28 25.85 -5.33 -18.41
C VAL A 28 25.47 -5.62 -19.87
N ILE A 29 26.41 -6.11 -20.68
CA ILE A 29 26.19 -6.39 -22.12
C ILE A 29 25.26 -7.60 -22.33
N LEU A 30 25.45 -8.68 -21.55
CA LEU A 30 24.60 -9.89 -21.59
C LEU A 30 23.18 -9.64 -21.04
N LEU A 31 23.04 -8.76 -20.04
CA LEU A 31 21.75 -8.30 -19.56
C LEU A 31 21.04 -7.42 -20.61
N SER A 32 21.79 -6.58 -21.34
CA SER A 32 21.24 -5.69 -22.37
C SER A 32 20.52 -6.44 -23.51
N SER A 33 21.09 -7.53 -24.02
CA SER A 33 20.49 -8.29 -25.12
C SER A 33 19.26 -9.11 -24.70
N THR A 34 19.25 -9.62 -23.47
CA THR A 34 18.10 -10.33 -22.89
C THR A 34 16.97 -9.37 -22.52
N ILE A 35 17.29 -8.19 -21.97
CA ILE A 35 16.33 -7.09 -21.75
C ILE A 35 15.70 -6.64 -23.07
N PHE A 36 16.47 -6.49 -24.15
CA PHE A 36 15.93 -6.07 -25.45
C PHE A 36 14.89 -7.06 -25.99
N ILE A 37 15.14 -8.37 -25.91
CA ILE A 37 14.18 -9.40 -26.32
C ILE A 37 12.95 -9.41 -25.41
N HIS A 38 13.13 -9.21 -24.10
CA HIS A 38 12.01 -9.06 -23.16
C HIS A 38 11.18 -7.79 -23.43
N LEU A 39 11.82 -6.68 -23.76
CA LEU A 39 11.17 -5.41 -24.08
C LEU A 39 10.35 -5.53 -25.37
N VAL A 40 10.91 -6.16 -26.41
CA VAL A 40 10.20 -6.44 -27.68
C VAL A 40 9.01 -7.38 -27.44
N CYS A 41 9.14 -8.36 -26.53
CA CYS A 41 8.04 -9.24 -26.14
C CYS A 41 6.96 -8.52 -25.32
N GLN A 42 7.34 -7.59 -24.43
CA GLN A 42 6.41 -6.75 -23.68
C GLN A 42 5.64 -5.77 -24.57
N LEU A 43 6.25 -5.26 -25.65
CA LEU A 43 5.55 -4.43 -26.65
C LEU A 43 4.50 -5.21 -27.46
N ALA A 44 4.65 -6.53 -27.59
CA ALA A 44 3.66 -7.37 -28.29
C ALA A 44 2.41 -7.67 -27.45
N PHE A 45 2.48 -7.49 -26.13
CA PHE A 45 1.39 -7.70 -25.17
C PHE A 45 0.99 -6.41 -24.45
N ALA A 46 1.03 -5.27 -25.14
CA ALA A 46 0.51 -4.02 -24.61
C ALA A 46 -1.02 -4.12 -24.45
N THR A 47 -1.46 -4.72 -23.35
CA THR A 47 -2.82 -4.52 -22.85
C THR A 47 -2.95 -3.04 -22.51
N SER A 48 -4.04 -2.41 -22.94
CA SER A 48 -4.36 -1.06 -22.50
C SER A 48 -4.43 -1.06 -20.98
N ALA A 49 -3.43 -0.47 -20.34
CA ALA A 49 -3.42 -0.28 -18.90
C ALA A 49 -4.62 0.59 -18.51
N THR A 50 -5.52 0.01 -17.73
CA THR A 50 -6.71 0.70 -17.20
C THR A 50 -6.50 0.93 -15.71
N ASP A 51 -7.04 2.03 -15.19
CA ASP A 51 -7.12 2.30 -13.76
C ASP A 51 -8.36 1.64 -13.13
N THR A 52 -9.28 1.17 -13.98
CA THR A 52 -10.63 0.75 -13.60
C THR A 52 -10.89 -0.73 -13.92
N LEU A 53 -11.51 -1.44 -12.97
CA LEU A 53 -12.04 -2.78 -13.13
C LEU A 53 -13.56 -2.76 -12.89
N LEU A 54 -14.32 -3.22 -13.88
CA LEU A 54 -15.78 -3.29 -13.82
C LEU A 54 -16.26 -4.58 -13.12
N PRO A 55 -17.49 -4.60 -12.59
CA PRO A 55 -18.07 -5.82 -12.02
C PRO A 55 -18.03 -7.00 -13.01
N GLY A 56 -17.76 -8.19 -12.50
CA GLY A 56 -17.57 -9.42 -13.29
C GLY A 56 -16.16 -9.58 -13.89
N GLN A 57 -15.30 -8.55 -13.84
CA GLN A 57 -13.94 -8.64 -14.38
C GLN A 57 -12.95 -9.17 -13.34
N SER A 58 -11.82 -9.70 -13.85
CA SER A 58 -10.71 -10.16 -13.02
C SER A 58 -9.36 -9.78 -13.59
N LEU A 59 -8.38 -9.60 -12.70
CA LEU A 59 -6.96 -9.53 -13.04
C LEU A 59 -6.34 -10.90 -12.79
N ARG A 60 -5.58 -11.40 -13.76
CA ARG A 60 -4.86 -12.68 -13.70
C ARG A 60 -3.45 -12.54 -14.27
N GLY A 61 -2.53 -13.37 -13.78
CA GLY A 61 -1.18 -13.45 -14.33
C GLY A 61 -0.42 -12.11 -14.26
N ASN A 62 0.00 -11.58 -15.40
CA ASN A 62 0.77 -10.33 -15.50
C ASN A 62 -0.10 -9.08 -15.69
N GLN A 63 -1.43 -9.22 -15.61
CA GLN A 63 -2.34 -8.09 -15.72
C GLN A 63 -2.21 -7.17 -14.51
N THR A 64 -2.32 -5.86 -14.76
CA THR A 64 -2.22 -4.82 -13.74
C THR A 64 -3.28 -3.76 -13.98
N LEU A 65 -3.76 -3.13 -12.90
CA LEU A 65 -4.35 -1.80 -12.99
C LEU A 65 -3.25 -0.77 -12.83
N VAL A 66 -3.34 0.34 -13.55
CA VAL A 66 -2.36 1.42 -13.52
C VAL A 66 -3.11 2.73 -13.35
N SER A 67 -2.70 3.56 -12.39
CA SER A 67 -3.32 4.89 -12.20
C SER A 67 -3.20 5.74 -13.47
N LYS A 68 -4.09 6.71 -13.65
CA LYS A 68 -4.17 7.53 -14.87
C LYS A 68 -2.86 8.28 -15.13
N ASP A 69 -2.20 8.73 -14.07
CA ASP A 69 -0.92 9.43 -14.13
C ASP A 69 0.30 8.49 -14.17
N ILE A 70 0.08 7.18 -14.10
CA ILE A 70 1.13 6.14 -14.10
C ILE A 70 2.06 6.30 -12.88
N SER A 71 1.54 6.78 -11.75
CA SER A 71 2.27 6.81 -10.48
C SER A 71 2.20 5.47 -9.74
N PHE A 72 1.08 4.75 -9.85
CA PHE A 72 0.82 3.51 -9.11
C PHE A 72 0.39 2.37 -10.03
N LYS A 73 0.73 1.14 -9.63
CA LYS A 73 0.28 -0.11 -10.24
C LYS A 73 -0.29 -1.02 -9.17
N LEU A 74 -1.39 -1.71 -9.47
CA LEU A 74 -1.93 -2.83 -8.70
C LEU A 74 -1.79 -4.10 -9.52
N GLY A 75 -1.33 -5.20 -8.90
CA GLY A 75 -1.36 -6.51 -9.55
C GLY A 75 -0.50 -7.54 -8.81
N PHE A 76 -0.09 -8.57 -9.55
CA PHE A 76 0.76 -9.64 -9.04
C PHE A 76 2.23 -9.33 -9.34
N ASN A 77 3.03 -9.20 -8.30
CA ASN A 77 4.48 -9.08 -8.41
C ASN A 77 5.12 -10.46 -8.32
N TRP A 78 5.63 -10.91 -9.46
CA TRP A 78 6.25 -12.23 -9.64
C TRP A 78 7.63 -12.34 -8.96
N LEU A 79 8.33 -11.23 -8.76
CA LEU A 79 9.66 -11.22 -8.16
C LEU A 79 9.59 -11.43 -6.65
N SER A 80 8.57 -10.86 -6.01
CA SER A 80 8.32 -10.98 -4.58
C SER A 80 7.25 -12.01 -4.23
N ALA A 81 6.68 -12.68 -5.23
CA ALA A 81 5.47 -13.50 -5.09
C ALA A 81 4.44 -12.77 -4.22
N SER A 82 4.14 -11.51 -4.54
CA SER A 82 3.25 -10.67 -3.74
C SER A 82 2.09 -10.09 -4.56
N PHE A 83 0.98 -9.72 -3.92
CA PHE A 83 -0.10 -8.98 -4.55
C PHE A 83 -0.33 -7.68 -3.79
N GLY A 84 -0.40 -6.57 -4.52
CA GLY A 84 -0.59 -5.28 -3.90
C GLY A 84 -0.37 -4.12 -4.84
N ILE A 85 -0.22 -2.93 -4.26
CA ILE A 85 0.03 -1.68 -4.98
C ILE A 85 1.50 -1.32 -4.81
N TRP A 86 2.14 -0.85 -5.88
CA TRP A 86 3.50 -0.31 -5.84
C TRP A 86 3.64 0.91 -6.74
N PHE A 87 4.71 1.69 -6.53
CA PHE A 87 5.06 2.80 -7.43
C PHE A 87 5.45 2.27 -8.81
N ALA A 88 4.76 2.74 -9.85
CA ALA A 88 4.92 2.25 -11.22
C ALA A 88 6.35 2.40 -11.75
N LYS A 89 7.05 3.45 -11.32
CA LYS A 89 8.42 3.82 -11.74
C LYS A 89 9.50 3.29 -10.79
N SER A 90 9.12 2.57 -9.72
CA SER A 90 10.10 1.98 -8.79
C SER A 90 10.73 0.73 -9.39
N ILE A 91 12.06 0.67 -9.35
CA ILE A 91 12.85 -0.48 -9.79
C ILE A 91 12.73 -1.66 -8.81
N CYS A 92 12.39 -1.38 -7.56
CA CYS A 92 12.38 -2.36 -6.49
C CYS A 92 11.00 -3.01 -6.29
N HIS A 93 9.97 -2.48 -6.96
CA HIS A 93 8.59 -3.00 -6.92
C HIS A 93 8.05 -3.29 -5.52
N GLU A 94 8.52 -2.53 -4.54
CA GLU A 94 8.10 -2.66 -3.16
C GLU A 94 6.65 -2.22 -2.99
N LEU A 95 5.88 -3.02 -2.26
CA LEU A 95 4.48 -2.74 -2.03
C LEU A 95 4.34 -1.54 -1.09
N VAL A 96 3.42 -0.64 -1.44
CA VAL A 96 2.93 0.45 -0.58
C VAL A 96 1.59 0.10 0.04
N TRP A 97 0.95 -0.97 -0.43
CA TRP A 97 -0.27 -1.53 0.13
C TRP A 97 -0.43 -2.99 -0.29
N GLU A 98 -0.95 -3.82 0.62
CA GLU A 98 -1.37 -5.19 0.35
C GLU A 98 -2.62 -5.52 1.21
N PRO A 99 -3.53 -6.39 0.72
CA PRO A 99 -4.81 -6.65 1.39
C PRO A 99 -4.70 -7.40 2.73
N ASP A 100 -3.71 -8.29 2.87
CA ASP A 100 -3.42 -9.07 4.08
C ASP A 100 -1.95 -9.54 4.02
N LYS A 101 -1.30 -9.77 5.16
CA LYS A 101 0.08 -10.29 5.25
C LYS A 101 0.13 -11.80 5.47
N ASN A 102 -1.00 -12.43 5.78
CA ASN A 102 -1.05 -13.81 6.29
C ASN A 102 -1.18 -14.90 5.21
N TYR A 103 -1.14 -14.55 3.93
CA TYR A 103 -1.25 -15.55 2.87
C TYR A 103 0.11 -15.79 2.20
N SER A 104 0.53 -17.06 2.22
CA SER A 104 1.60 -17.52 1.34
C SER A 104 1.06 -17.55 -0.07
N ILE A 105 1.55 -16.63 -0.88
CA ILE A 105 1.21 -16.57 -2.30
C ILE A 105 1.92 -17.73 -2.99
N GLY A 106 1.13 -18.61 -3.59
CA GLY A 106 1.63 -19.71 -4.39
C GLY A 106 2.15 -19.24 -5.75
N ASP A 107 1.94 -20.05 -6.78
CA ASP A 107 2.22 -19.65 -8.16
C ASP A 107 1.38 -18.42 -8.54
N PRO A 108 1.95 -17.30 -8.98
CA PRO A 108 1.15 -16.15 -9.41
C PRO A 108 0.20 -16.46 -10.58
N GLN A 109 0.39 -17.55 -11.33
CA GLN A 109 -0.59 -18.04 -12.31
C GLN A 109 -1.88 -18.56 -11.69
N SER A 110 -1.83 -19.07 -10.45
CA SER A 110 -3.01 -19.58 -9.75
C SER A 110 -3.82 -18.47 -9.07
N LEU A 111 -3.32 -17.23 -9.09
CA LEU A 111 -3.96 -16.11 -8.43
C LEU A 111 -4.90 -15.35 -9.36
N SER A 112 -6.00 -14.87 -8.79
CA SER A 112 -6.88 -13.92 -9.46
C SER A 112 -7.45 -12.90 -8.48
N LEU A 113 -7.50 -11.64 -8.91
CA LEU A 113 -8.24 -10.59 -8.23
C LEU A 113 -9.55 -10.40 -9.01
N THR A 114 -10.68 -10.78 -8.42
CA THR A 114 -11.98 -10.75 -9.08
C THR A 114 -12.87 -9.71 -8.41
N PHE A 115 -13.43 -8.78 -9.19
CA PHE A 115 -14.42 -7.85 -8.72
C PHE A 115 -15.81 -8.37 -9.09
N LEU A 116 -16.57 -8.79 -8.09
CA LEU A 116 -17.86 -9.46 -8.29
C LEU A 116 -18.98 -8.48 -8.60
N GLU A 117 -20.03 -8.97 -9.27
CA GLU A 117 -21.28 -8.24 -9.57
C GLU A 117 -21.96 -7.63 -8.34
N ASN A 118 -21.71 -8.20 -7.16
CA ASN A 118 -22.26 -7.71 -5.91
C ASN A 118 -21.41 -6.61 -5.25
N GLY A 119 -20.37 -6.10 -5.92
CA GLY A 119 -19.48 -5.06 -5.40
C GLY A 119 -18.41 -5.56 -4.41
N THR A 120 -18.20 -6.88 -4.32
CA THR A 120 -17.15 -7.46 -3.46
C THR A 120 -15.89 -7.71 -4.26
N LEU A 121 -14.74 -7.29 -3.74
CA LEU A 121 -13.43 -7.61 -4.30
C LEU A 121 -12.87 -8.86 -3.61
N GLN A 122 -12.44 -9.85 -4.38
CA GLN A 122 -11.89 -11.11 -3.87
C GLN A 122 -10.53 -11.42 -4.47
N LEU A 123 -9.60 -11.85 -3.61
CA LEU A 123 -8.34 -12.45 -4.00
C LEU A 123 -8.46 -13.97 -3.84
N LEU A 124 -8.27 -14.70 -4.93
CA LEU A 124 -8.43 -16.15 -5.00
C LEU A 124 -7.11 -16.82 -5.40
N ASN A 125 -6.90 -18.04 -4.91
CA ASN A 125 -5.85 -18.97 -5.35
C ASN A 125 -6.49 -20.28 -5.78
N ASN A 126 -6.50 -20.60 -7.08
CA ASN A 126 -7.25 -21.75 -7.64
C ASN A 126 -8.68 -21.83 -7.08
N ASP A 127 -9.42 -20.72 -7.18
CA ASP A 127 -10.78 -20.53 -6.66
C ASP A 127 -10.95 -20.63 -5.12
N SER A 128 -9.86 -20.87 -4.38
CA SER A 128 -9.87 -20.79 -2.91
C SER A 128 -9.73 -19.34 -2.46
N LEU A 129 -10.66 -18.88 -1.62
CA LEU A 129 -10.66 -17.51 -1.10
C LEU A 129 -9.46 -17.28 -0.18
N LEU A 130 -8.58 -16.34 -0.56
CA LEU A 130 -7.49 -15.87 0.28
C LEU A 130 -7.88 -14.63 1.07
N TRP A 131 -8.55 -13.68 0.42
CA TRP A 131 -8.97 -12.43 1.02
C TRP A 131 -10.19 -11.85 0.30
N SER A 132 -11.01 -11.09 1.01
CA SER A 132 -12.07 -10.28 0.41
C SER A 132 -12.25 -8.97 1.15
N THR A 133 -12.71 -7.95 0.44
CA THR A 133 -13.31 -6.78 1.11
C THR A 133 -14.52 -7.21 1.92
N HIS A 134 -14.89 -6.41 2.92
CA HIS A 134 -16.20 -6.59 3.52
C HIS A 134 -17.28 -6.39 2.46
N TYR A 135 -18.42 -7.06 2.64
CA TYR A 135 -19.55 -6.92 1.72
C TYR A 135 -19.96 -5.45 1.65
N VAL A 136 -19.74 -4.83 0.50
CA VAL A 136 -20.31 -3.52 0.20
C VAL A 136 -21.80 -3.75 0.07
N LYS A 137 -22.57 -3.27 1.06
CA LYS A 137 -24.02 -3.46 1.18
C LYS A 137 -24.67 -3.30 -0.20
N LYS A 138 -25.58 -4.20 -0.58
CA LYS A 138 -26.42 -4.13 -1.81
C LYS A 138 -27.00 -2.72 -1.94
N THR A 139 -26.30 -1.86 -2.65
CA THR A 139 -26.78 -0.55 -3.06
C THR A 139 -27.44 -0.77 -4.42
N SER A 140 -28.50 -0.02 -4.73
CA SER A 140 -29.11 -0.05 -6.07
C SER A 140 -28.24 0.66 -7.11
N VAL A 141 -26.93 0.74 -6.85
CA VAL A 141 -25.96 1.62 -7.47
C VAL A 141 -24.97 0.77 -8.26
N SER A 142 -24.66 1.19 -9.49
CA SER A 142 -23.59 0.58 -10.28
C SER A 142 -22.25 0.99 -9.68
N VAL A 143 -21.39 0.01 -9.37
CA VAL A 143 -20.12 0.24 -8.68
C VAL A 143 -18.93 -0.15 -9.55
N VAL A 144 -17.82 0.54 -9.37
CA VAL A 144 -16.56 0.29 -10.06
C VAL A 144 -15.39 0.26 -9.08
N LEU A 145 -14.37 -0.54 -9.39
CA LEU A 145 -13.09 -0.54 -8.68
C LEU A 145 -12.10 0.35 -9.43
N VAL A 146 -11.52 1.35 -8.78
CA VAL A 146 -10.61 2.32 -9.41
C VAL A 146 -9.35 2.48 -8.58
N LEU A 147 -8.18 2.43 -9.24
CA LEU A 147 -6.89 2.82 -8.66
C LEU A 147 -6.64 4.31 -8.92
N LEU A 148 -6.76 5.13 -7.88
CA LEU A 148 -6.55 6.57 -7.98
C LEU A 148 -5.05 6.93 -8.11
N ASP A 149 -4.76 8.11 -8.66
CA ASP A 149 -3.40 8.65 -8.83
C ASP A 149 -2.64 8.85 -7.52
N ILE A 150 -3.35 8.88 -6.38
CA ILE A 150 -2.77 8.93 -5.03
C ILE A 150 -2.41 7.53 -4.48
N GLY A 151 -2.64 6.47 -5.24
CA GLY A 151 -2.41 5.08 -4.83
C GLY A 151 -3.52 4.48 -3.97
N ASN A 152 -4.64 5.19 -3.79
CA ASN A 152 -5.82 4.68 -3.10
C ASN A 152 -6.65 3.83 -4.08
N LEU A 153 -6.89 2.56 -3.73
CA LEU A 153 -7.77 1.66 -4.46
C LEU A 153 -9.16 1.78 -3.86
N VAL A 154 -10.14 2.19 -4.65
CA VAL A 154 -11.50 2.50 -4.17
C VAL A 154 -12.56 1.69 -4.89
N ILE A 155 -13.57 1.24 -4.15
CA ILE A 155 -14.86 0.82 -4.70
C ILE A 155 -15.80 1.99 -4.50
N ARG A 156 -16.37 2.50 -5.59
CA ARG A 156 -17.23 3.69 -5.58
C ARG A 156 -18.38 3.58 -6.58
N ASP A 157 -19.36 4.45 -6.44
CA ASP A 157 -20.40 4.66 -7.46
C ASP A 157 -19.75 5.01 -8.81
N GLU A 158 -20.25 4.42 -9.89
CA GLU A 158 -19.75 4.63 -11.25
C GLU A 158 -19.95 6.07 -11.75
N THR A 159 -21.04 6.71 -11.34
CA THR A 159 -21.47 8.04 -11.78
C THR A 159 -21.14 9.16 -10.79
N ASN A 160 -21.06 8.83 -9.50
CA ASN A 160 -20.77 9.76 -8.43
C ASN A 160 -19.48 9.41 -7.69
N ASP A 161 -18.36 9.94 -8.19
CA ASP A 161 -17.02 9.69 -7.67
C ASP A 161 -16.84 10.01 -6.17
N SER A 162 -17.69 10.87 -5.58
CA SER A 162 -17.62 11.18 -4.15
C SER A 162 -18.22 10.08 -3.25
N MET A 163 -19.01 9.17 -3.81
CA MET A 163 -19.64 8.08 -3.06
C MET A 163 -18.70 6.87 -3.02
N VAL A 164 -17.71 6.95 -2.14
CA VAL A 164 -16.77 5.85 -1.86
C VAL A 164 -17.41 4.88 -0.86
N LEU A 165 -17.42 3.61 -1.24
CA LEU A 165 -18.03 2.53 -0.46
C LEU A 165 -16.98 1.69 0.28
N TRP A 166 -15.78 1.59 -0.30
CA TRP A 166 -14.62 0.95 0.31
C TRP A 166 -13.34 1.60 -0.25
N GLN A 167 -12.29 1.68 0.56
CA GLN A 167 -10.99 2.17 0.10
C GLN A 167 -9.81 1.48 0.80
N SER A 168 -8.69 1.31 0.11
CA SER A 168 -7.48 0.69 0.65
C SER A 168 -6.84 1.50 1.77
N PHE A 169 -6.98 2.83 1.75
CA PHE A 169 -6.43 3.71 2.78
C PHE A 169 -7.02 3.50 4.18
N ASP A 170 -8.18 2.85 4.29
CA ASP A 170 -8.78 2.45 5.57
C ASP A 170 -8.16 1.16 6.14
N TYR A 171 -7.32 0.49 5.34
CA TYR A 171 -6.66 -0.78 5.62
C TYR A 171 -5.18 -0.72 5.21
N PRO A 172 -4.38 0.19 5.77
CA PRO A 172 -2.97 0.29 5.42
C PRO A 172 -2.19 -0.92 5.98
N SER A 173 -1.04 -1.22 5.36
CA SER A 173 -0.13 -2.27 5.80
C SER A 173 0.96 -1.70 6.72
N ASP A 174 2.11 -1.37 6.15
CA ASP A 174 3.27 -0.76 6.81
C ASP A 174 3.52 0.67 6.33
N THR A 175 2.65 1.20 5.46
CA THR A 175 2.85 2.45 4.73
C THR A 175 1.57 3.28 4.72
N ILE A 176 1.69 4.59 4.95
CA ILE A 176 0.62 5.59 4.72
C ILE A 176 1.04 6.50 3.58
N LEU A 177 0.32 6.43 2.47
CA LEU A 177 0.46 7.34 1.35
C LEU A 177 -0.20 8.70 1.60
N PRO A 178 0.13 9.74 0.82
CA PRO A 178 -0.58 11.02 0.88
C PRO A 178 -2.07 10.85 0.68
N GLY A 179 -2.87 11.38 1.60
CA GLY A 179 -4.32 11.24 1.68
C GLY A 179 -4.78 10.11 2.61
N GLY A 180 -3.88 9.30 3.17
CA GLY A 180 -4.19 8.32 4.21
C GLY A 180 -4.11 8.92 5.63
N GLY A 181 -4.47 8.14 6.64
CA GLY A 181 -4.55 8.62 8.02
C GLY A 181 -4.21 7.59 9.09
N LEU A 182 -4.14 8.06 10.33
CA LEU A 182 -3.82 7.29 11.53
C LEU A 182 -4.79 7.64 12.66
N GLY A 183 -5.22 6.66 13.44
CA GLY A 183 -6.17 6.81 14.54
C GLY A 183 -7.58 6.32 14.23
N PHE A 184 -8.54 6.65 15.09
CA PHE A 184 -9.92 6.20 15.02
C PHE A 184 -10.75 6.99 14.00
N ASN A 185 -10.96 6.40 12.82
CA ASN A 185 -11.84 6.92 11.79
C ASN A 185 -13.31 6.63 12.17
N LYS A 186 -14.05 7.69 12.52
CA LYS A 186 -15.44 7.63 12.97
C LYS A 186 -16.42 7.25 11.87
N ILE A 187 -16.09 7.52 10.61
CA ILE A 187 -16.94 7.22 9.45
C ILE A 187 -17.08 5.71 9.28
N ILE A 188 -15.97 4.99 9.43
CA ILE A 188 -15.93 3.52 9.28
C ILE A 188 -15.93 2.79 10.63
N GLY A 189 -15.85 3.50 11.75
CA GLY A 189 -15.83 2.95 13.11
C GLY A 189 -14.59 2.09 13.42
N LYS A 190 -13.43 2.41 12.84
CA LYS A 190 -12.21 1.60 12.91
C LYS A 190 -11.01 2.43 13.35
N ASN A 191 -10.14 1.84 14.18
CA ASN A 191 -8.81 2.39 14.45
C ASN A 191 -7.82 1.99 13.36
N ILE A 192 -7.22 2.98 12.71
CA ILE A 192 -6.20 2.82 11.67
C ILE A 192 -4.82 2.93 12.31
N SER A 193 -4.01 1.90 12.13
CA SER A 193 -2.62 1.78 12.59
C SER A 193 -1.76 1.16 11.48
N LEU A 194 -0.44 1.28 11.59
CA LEU A 194 0.49 0.50 10.77
C LEU A 194 1.06 -0.68 11.55
N ILE A 195 1.42 -1.73 10.81
CA ILE A 195 2.11 -2.91 11.33
C ILE A 195 3.35 -3.13 10.46
N SER A 196 4.52 -3.30 11.09
CA SER A 196 5.78 -3.55 10.38
C SER A 196 5.70 -4.85 9.55
N PRO A 197 6.51 -5.03 8.48
CA PRO A 197 6.52 -6.27 7.69
C PRO A 197 6.61 -7.55 8.54
N SER A 198 7.53 -7.59 9.50
CA SER A 198 7.73 -8.67 10.47
C SER A 198 6.64 -8.81 11.53
N SER A 199 5.65 -7.90 11.56
CA SER A 199 4.60 -7.86 12.58
C SER A 199 5.11 -7.77 14.02
N LEU A 200 6.31 -7.22 14.21
CA LEU A 200 6.93 -7.01 15.52
C LEU A 200 6.63 -5.61 16.09
N TYR A 201 6.30 -4.65 15.24
CA TYR A 201 6.01 -3.28 15.66
C TYR A 201 4.67 -2.79 15.12
N SER A 202 3.94 -2.03 15.94
CA SER A 202 2.80 -1.21 15.48
C SER A 202 3.09 0.27 15.61
N LEU A 203 2.51 1.08 14.74
CA LEU A 203 2.47 2.54 14.83
C LEU A 203 1.01 2.98 14.99
N GLU A 204 0.75 3.76 16.03
CA GLU A 204 -0.58 4.24 16.41
C GLU A 204 -0.55 5.75 16.67
N LEU A 205 -1.71 6.41 16.53
CA LEU A 205 -1.85 7.84 16.87
C LEU A 205 -1.84 8.00 18.40
N ASP A 206 -0.99 8.89 18.90
CA ASP A 206 -1.11 9.38 20.27
C ASP A 206 -2.10 10.54 20.33
N THR A 207 -3.34 10.26 20.74
CA THR A 207 -4.41 11.27 20.81
C THR A 207 -4.13 12.38 21.83
N ARG A 208 -3.22 12.15 22.80
CA ARG A 208 -2.88 13.15 23.83
C ARG A 208 -1.89 14.18 23.30
N SER A 209 -0.82 13.72 22.65
CA SER A 209 0.24 14.58 22.13
C SER A 209 0.04 15.02 20.69
N ARG A 210 -0.96 14.45 19.99
CA ARG A 210 -1.11 14.54 18.52
C ARG A 210 0.11 14.00 17.78
N GLY A 211 0.87 13.14 18.43
CA GLY A 211 2.05 12.48 17.91
C GLY A 211 1.77 11.04 17.53
N PHE A 212 2.74 10.18 17.75
CA PHE A 212 2.63 8.76 17.48
C PHE A 212 3.17 7.93 18.64
N ILE A 213 2.73 6.68 18.69
CA ILE A 213 3.25 5.64 19.55
C ILE A 213 3.73 4.49 18.66
N ILE A 214 4.96 4.06 18.87
CA ILE A 214 5.49 2.80 18.35
C ILE A 214 5.46 1.79 19.49
N ARG A 215 4.82 0.65 19.27
CA ARG A 215 4.78 -0.46 20.22
C ARG A 215 5.61 -1.61 19.67
N ASP A 216 6.54 -2.10 20.49
CA ASP A 216 7.12 -3.43 20.33
C ASP A 216 6.08 -4.44 20.83
N ILE A 217 5.55 -5.24 19.91
CA ILE A 217 4.43 -6.16 20.17
C ILE A 217 4.87 -7.29 21.13
N PRO A 218 6.01 -7.99 20.91
CA PRO A 218 6.51 -8.99 21.85
C PRO A 218 6.79 -8.47 23.27
N SER A 219 7.50 -7.34 23.40
CA SER A 219 7.94 -6.86 24.72
C SER A 219 6.90 -5.96 25.40
N GLY A 220 5.94 -5.43 24.65
CA GLY A 220 4.97 -4.44 25.12
C GLY A 220 5.57 -3.04 25.31
N SER A 221 6.86 -2.85 25.04
CA SER A 221 7.54 -1.56 25.18
C SER A 221 6.95 -0.53 24.22
N MET A 222 6.86 0.72 24.68
CA MET A 222 6.26 1.81 23.91
C MET A 222 7.23 2.98 23.82
N LEU A 223 7.31 3.56 22.62
CA LEU A 223 8.04 4.78 22.34
C LEU A 223 7.06 5.80 21.77
N SER A 224 6.99 6.99 22.36
CA SER A 224 6.17 8.08 21.85
C SER A 224 7.03 9.17 21.22
N GLY A 225 6.48 9.85 20.22
CA GLY A 225 7.15 10.92 19.50
C GLY A 225 6.15 11.85 18.83
N ASN A 226 6.62 12.97 18.31
CA ASN A 226 5.79 13.93 17.59
C ASN A 226 6.07 13.86 16.09
N PHE A 227 5.05 14.07 15.27
CA PHE A 227 5.25 14.33 13.85
C PHE A 227 6.02 15.65 13.66
N PRO A 228 6.79 15.81 12.57
CA PRO A 228 7.55 17.03 12.30
C PRO A 228 6.60 18.18 12.04
N SER A 229 7.00 19.38 12.45
CA SER A 229 6.20 20.59 12.24
C SER A 229 5.94 20.94 10.77
N TRP A 230 6.76 20.44 9.85
CA TRP A 230 6.59 20.66 8.41
C TRP A 230 5.60 19.68 7.76
N MET A 231 5.28 18.56 8.41
CA MET A 231 4.39 17.56 7.87
C MET A 231 2.95 18.10 7.86
N LYS A 232 2.35 18.20 6.68
CA LYS A 232 0.98 18.70 6.55
C LYS A 232 -0.01 17.65 7.03
N ILE A 233 -0.55 17.89 8.22
CA ILE A 233 -1.56 17.05 8.85
C ILE A 233 -2.86 17.83 8.92
N ARG A 234 -3.97 17.19 8.54
CA ARG A 234 -5.32 17.69 8.81
C ARG A 234 -5.92 16.84 9.90
N GLU A 235 -6.52 17.51 10.88
CA GLU A 235 -7.22 16.85 11.96
C GLU A 235 -8.69 16.66 11.57
N ASP A 236 -9.22 15.46 11.80
CA ASP A 236 -10.65 15.16 11.69
C ASP A 236 -11.18 14.82 13.10
N GLY A 237 -11.27 15.87 13.92
CA GLY A 237 -11.62 15.75 15.33
C GLY A 237 -10.46 15.25 16.20
N THR A 238 -10.81 14.62 17.34
CA THR A 238 -9.83 14.31 18.39
C THR A 238 -9.12 12.99 18.26
N ASP A 239 -9.51 12.14 17.32
CA ASP A 239 -9.07 10.74 17.34
C ASP A 239 -8.47 10.30 16.01
N PHE A 240 -8.40 11.18 15.01
CA PHE A 240 -7.92 10.84 13.67
C PHE A 240 -7.11 11.98 13.04
N VAL A 241 -6.00 11.62 12.41
CA VAL A 241 -5.13 12.54 11.68
C VAL A 241 -4.90 12.05 10.26
N MET A 242 -4.98 12.95 9.30
CA MET A 242 -4.81 12.67 7.88
C MET A 242 -3.57 13.38 7.34
N PHE A 243 -2.75 12.68 6.58
CA PHE A 243 -1.51 13.19 6.02
C PHE A 243 -1.77 13.68 4.60
N TYR A 244 -1.46 14.95 4.31
CA TYR A 244 -1.77 15.59 3.01
C TYR A 244 -0.54 16.18 2.32
N ASP A 245 0.67 15.81 2.77
CA ASP A 245 1.87 16.19 2.03
C ASP A 245 1.98 15.33 0.77
N ALA A 246 1.67 15.92 -0.39
CA ALA A 246 1.64 15.23 -1.67
C ALA A 246 2.98 14.57 -2.06
N GLN A 247 4.09 14.96 -1.41
CA GLN A 247 5.42 14.43 -1.71
C GLN A 247 5.95 13.47 -0.65
N THR A 248 5.24 13.27 0.46
CA THR A 248 5.76 12.46 1.57
C THR A 248 4.81 11.38 2.00
N TYR A 249 5.30 10.14 1.99
CA TYR A 249 4.63 9.00 2.60
C TYR A 249 5.41 8.51 3.83
N LEU A 250 4.66 7.90 4.74
CA LEU A 250 5.17 7.37 6.00
C LEU A 250 5.31 5.85 5.87
N HIS A 251 6.44 5.30 6.30
CA HIS A 251 6.68 3.86 6.31
C HIS A 251 7.24 3.41 7.66
N LEU A 252 6.68 2.33 8.23
CA LEU A 252 7.14 1.67 9.44
C LEU A 252 8.01 0.46 9.08
N ASP A 253 9.29 0.51 9.40
CA ASP A 253 10.21 -0.60 9.12
C ASP A 253 10.27 -1.67 10.23
N ASP A 254 10.94 -2.78 9.95
CA ASP A 254 11.15 -3.89 10.89
C ASP A 254 12.06 -3.57 12.09
N GLY A 255 12.70 -2.39 12.09
CA GLY A 255 13.44 -1.88 13.23
C GLY A 255 12.58 -1.04 14.17
N GLY A 256 11.27 -0.91 13.92
CA GLY A 256 10.39 -0.03 14.68
C GLY A 256 10.69 1.44 14.44
N ARG A 257 11.15 1.80 13.23
CA ARG A 257 11.46 3.18 12.86
C ARG A 257 10.47 3.68 11.82
N ILE A 258 10.12 4.96 11.96
CA ILE A 258 9.35 5.68 10.95
C ILE A 258 10.32 6.28 9.94
N VAL A 259 10.15 5.92 8.68
CA VAL A 259 10.92 6.43 7.55
C VAL A 259 10.00 7.27 6.68
N LEU A 260 10.46 8.48 6.33
CA LEU A 260 9.76 9.38 5.42
C LEU A 260 10.50 9.44 4.10
N TYR A 261 9.75 9.44 3.01
CA TYR A 261 10.26 9.50 1.65
C TYR A 261 9.84 10.78 0.95
#